data_AF-A0A543AF94-F1
#
_entry.id   AF-A0A543AF94-F1
#
_cell.length_a   1.000
_cell.length_b   1.000
_cell.length_c   1.000
_cell.angle_alpha   90.00
_cell.angle_beta   90.00
_cell.angle_gamma   90.00
#
_symmetry.space_group_name_H-M   'P 1'
#
loop_
_entity.id
_entity.type
_entity.pdbx_description
1 polymer ?
#
loop_
_entity_poly.entity_id
_entity_poly.type
_entity_poly.pdbx_seq_one_letter_code
_entity_poly.pdbx_strand_id
1 'polypeptide(L)'
;MIRDGKPANFSGEGNTAGNWLIYGITLIIFLVSLYMLNFLEFETVWVPMLGITILGSLAFYIPKQITGRSNTVDHDFVTDPAHETHSPNL
;
A
#
# COMPACT_ATOMS: atom_id res chain seq x y z
N MET A 1 16.11 4.66 1.80
CA MET A 1 17.42 4.08 1.40
C MET A 1 17.86 4.76 0.12
N ILE A 2 19.16 5.02 -0.07
CA ILE A 2 19.72 5.51 -1.34
C ILE A 2 20.33 4.28 -2.01
N ARG A 3 20.00 4.04 -3.27
CA ARG A 3 20.56 2.95 -4.08
C ARG A 3 21.25 3.63 -5.27
N ASP A 4 22.55 3.41 -5.44
CA ASP A 4 23.38 3.99 -6.51
C ASP A 4 23.32 5.53 -6.61
N GLY A 5 23.46 6.23 -5.47
CA GLY A 5 23.45 7.70 -5.43
C GLY A 5 22.10 8.36 -5.71
N LYS A 6 21.04 7.58 -5.97
CA LYS A 6 19.66 8.07 -6.06
C LYS A 6 18.83 7.63 -4.85
N PRO A 7 17.94 8.49 -4.33
CA PRO A 7 16.96 8.04 -3.35
C PRO A 7 16.20 6.86 -3.96
N ALA A 8 16.10 5.76 -3.23
CA ALA A 8 15.26 4.64 -3.65
C ALA A 8 13.80 5.06 -3.53
N ASN A 9 13.32 5.67 -4.62
CA ASN A 9 12.13 5.32 -5.35
C ASN A 9 11.16 4.41 -4.59
N PHE A 10 10.09 5.04 -4.15
CA PHE A 10 9.18 4.60 -3.10
C PHE A 10 8.25 3.48 -3.59
N SER A 11 7.69 2.75 -2.62
CA SER A 11 6.63 1.74 -2.75
C SER A 11 5.79 1.81 -4.04
N GLY A 12 6.08 0.92 -5.00
CA GLY A 12 5.30 0.77 -6.24
C GLY A 12 5.90 1.39 -7.51
N GLU A 13 7.12 1.91 -7.45
CA GLU A 13 7.81 2.43 -8.64
C GLU A 13 8.09 1.33 -9.67
N GLY A 14 7.64 1.54 -10.92
CA GLY A 14 7.73 0.56 -12.00
C GLY A 14 6.51 -0.36 -12.18
N ASN A 15 5.52 -0.33 -11.28
CA ASN A 15 4.30 -1.15 -11.39
C ASN A 15 3.02 -0.29 -11.53
N THR A 16 2.92 0.45 -12.64
CA THR A 16 1.76 1.31 -12.92
C THR A 16 0.44 0.54 -12.94
N ALA A 17 0.42 -0.67 -13.51
CA ALA A 17 -0.78 -1.51 -13.57
C ALA A 17 -1.26 -1.94 -12.16
N GLY A 18 -0.33 -2.36 -11.29
CA GLY A 18 -0.65 -2.69 -9.91
C GLY A 18 -1.18 -1.50 -9.11
N ASN A 19 -0.59 -0.31 -9.31
CA ASN A 19 -1.06 0.91 -8.63
C ASN A 19 -2.47 1.30 -9.07
N TRP A 20 -2.79 1.21 -10.37
CA TRP A 20 -4.14 1.46 -10.88
C TRP A 20 -5.16 0.43 -10.39
N LEU A 21 -4.76 -0.85 -10.30
CA LEU A 21 -5.60 -1.90 -9.74
C LEU A 21 -5.94 -1.62 -8.28
N ILE A 22 -4.94 -1.29 -7.46
CA ILE A 22 -5.12 -0.94 -6.04
C ILE A 22 -6.04 0.28 -5.93
N TYR A 23 -5.78 1.33 -6.71
CA TYR A 23 -6.61 2.52 -6.75
C TYR A 23 -8.08 2.18 -7.06
N GLY A 24 -8.33 1.38 -8.10
CA GLY A 24 -9.68 0.98 -8.49
C GLY A 24 -10.39 0.19 -7.38
N ILE A 25 -9.70 -0.78 -6.75
CA ILE A 25 -10.27 -1.57 -5.66
C ILE A 25 -10.61 -0.69 -4.45
N THR A 26 -9.68 0.15 -4.01
CA THR A 26 -9.91 1.04 -2.86
C THR A 26 -11.03 2.05 -3.15
N LEU A 27 -11.11 2.56 -4.38
CA LEU A 27 -12.19 3.47 -4.80
C LEU A 27 -13.55 2.78 -4.74
N ILE A 28 -13.67 1.53 -5.22
CA ILE A 28 -14.92 0.77 -5.16
C ILE A 28 -15.34 0.54 -3.70
N ILE A 29 -14.41 0.12 -2.84
CA ILE A 29 -14.68 -0.11 -1.41
C ILE A 29 -15.15 1.19 -0.73
N PHE A 30 -14.53 2.32 -1.07
CA PHE A 30 -14.94 3.63 -0.58
C PHE A 30 -16.37 4.00 -1.02
N LEU A 31 -16.69 3.83 -2.30
CA LEU A 31 -18.03 4.12 -2.83
C LEU A 31 -19.11 3.22 -2.22
N VAL A 32 -18.82 1.93 -2.02
CA VAL A 32 -19.75 1.01 -1.34
C VAL A 32 -19.95 1.41 0.11
N SER A 33 -18.90 1.89 0.79
CA SER A 33 -19.00 2.41 2.16
C SER A 33 -19.87 3.66 2.23
N LEU A 34 -19.76 4.57 1.25
CA LEU A 34 -20.66 5.72 1.14
C LEU A 34 -22.10 5.30 0.86
N TYR A 35 -22.30 4.31 0.00
CA TYR A 35 -23.63 3.78 -0.29
C TYR A 35 -24.31 3.19 0.95
N MET A 36 -23.55 2.51 1.82
CA MET A 36 -24.05 1.97 3.09
C MET A 36 -24.63 3.03 4.02
N LEU A 37 -24.17 4.29 3.94
CA LEU A 37 -24.72 5.38 4.74
C LEU A 37 -26.19 5.70 4.41
N ASN A 38 -26.69 5.30 3.23
CA ASN A 38 -28.11 5.48 2.88
C ASN A 38 -29.05 4.56 3.69
N PHE A 39 -28.53 3.50 4.30
CA PHE A 39 -29.31 2.54 5.10
C PHE A 39 -29.21 2.81 6.60
N LEU A 40 -28.71 3.99 6.99
CA LEU A 40 -28.42 4.32 8.38
C LEU A 40 -29.70 4.81 9.08
N GLU A 41 -30.50 3.84 9.53
CA GLU A 41 -31.71 4.06 10.32
C GLU A 41 -31.56 3.46 11.71
N PHE A 42 -32.26 3.98 12.74
CA PHE A 42 -32.13 3.48 14.11
C PHE A 42 -32.48 1.99 14.27
N GLU A 43 -33.39 1.48 13.46
CA GLU A 43 -33.80 0.07 13.49
C GLU A 43 -32.76 -0.86 12.87
N THR A 44 -31.97 -0.36 11.91
CA THR A 44 -31.06 -1.17 11.10
C THR A 44 -29.59 -0.79 11.24
N VAL A 45 -29.26 0.18 12.11
CA VAL A 45 -27.94 0.84 12.25
C VAL A 45 -26.75 -0.10 12.33
N TRP A 46 -26.92 -1.28 12.92
CA TRP A 46 -25.82 -2.24 13.10
C TRP A 46 -25.31 -2.82 11.78
N VAL A 47 -26.19 -3.03 10.80
CA VAL A 47 -25.82 -3.59 9.48
C VAL A 47 -24.90 -2.66 8.70
N PRO A 48 -25.26 -1.38 8.43
CA PRO A 48 -24.38 -0.47 7.72
C PRO A 48 -23.12 -0.14 8.53
N MET A 49 -23.20 -0.05 9.86
CA MET A 49 -22.02 0.25 10.70
C MET A 49 -20.99 -0.89 10.68
N LEU A 50 -21.44 -2.14 10.83
CA LEU A 50 -20.56 -3.30 10.75
C LEU A 50 -20.02 -3.47 9.32
N GLY A 51 -20.86 -3.25 8.30
CA GLY A 51 -20.47 -3.25 6.90
C GLY A 51 -19.34 -2.25 6.60
N ILE A 52 -19.51 -0.98 7.01
CA ILE A 52 -18.49 0.07 6.84
C ILE A 52 -17.20 -0.29 7.59
N THR A 53 -17.29 -0.88 8.79
CA THR A 53 -16.12 -1.29 9.56
C THR A 53 -15.31 -2.38 8.85
N ILE A 54 -15.99 -3.38 8.29
CA ILE A 54 -15.34 -4.44 7.50
C ILE A 54 -14.75 -3.86 6.22
N LEU A 55 -15.51 -3.05 5.49
CA LEU A 55 -15.06 -2.42 4.25
C LEU A 55 -13.83 -1.53 4.50
N GLY A 56 -13.81 -0.74 5.57
CA GLY A 56 -12.65 0.05 5.97
C GLY A 56 -11.42 -0.81 6.29
N SER A 57 -11.62 -1.94 6.96
CA SER A 57 -10.55 -2.90 7.24
C SER A 57 -9.98 -3.51 5.95
N LEU A 58 -10.84 -3.86 4.99
CA LEU A 58 -10.44 -4.40 3.69
C LEU A 58 -9.74 -3.34 2.83
N ALA A 59 -10.19 -2.09 2.86
CA ALA A 59 -9.56 -0.97 2.17
C ALA A 59 -8.10 -0.77 2.60
N PHE A 60 -7.75 -1.12 3.84
CA PHE A 60 -6.38 -1.09 4.33
C PHE A 60 -5.62 -2.40 4.05
N TYR A 61 -6.26 -3.55 4.26
CA TYR A 61 -5.59 -4.84 4.17
C TYR A 61 -5.24 -5.23 2.72
N ILE A 62 -6.14 -4.97 1.76
CA ILE A 62 -5.93 -5.37 0.36
C ILE A 62 -4.72 -4.66 -0.26
N PRO A 63 -4.58 -3.31 -0.21
CA PRO A 63 -3.41 -2.63 -0.76
C PRO A 63 -2.11 -3.12 -0.12
N LYS A 64 -2.13 -3.33 1.21
CA LYS A 64 -0.97 -3.81 1.95
C LYS A 64 -0.46 -5.18 1.47
N GLN A 65 -1.35 -6.07 1.04
CA GLN A 65 -0.94 -7.38 0.50
C GLN A 65 -0.37 -7.27 -0.92
N ILE A 66 -0.89 -6.36 -1.74
CA ILE A 66 -0.51 -6.22 -3.15
C ILE A 66 0.78 -5.42 -3.31
N THR A 67 0.93 -4.32 -2.58
CA THR A 67 2.11 -3.44 -2.66
C THR A 67 3.36 -4.06 -2.01
N GLY A 68 3.19 -5.14 -1.24
CA GLY A 68 4.28 -5.81 -0.54
C GLY A 68 4.75 -5.05 0.70
N ARG A 69 5.44 -5.77 1.59
CA ARG A 69 6.09 -5.14 2.76
C ARG A 69 7.20 -4.21 2.23
N SER A 70 7.26 -3.00 2.77
CA SER A 70 8.42 -2.10 2.66
C SER A 70 9.71 -2.92 2.70
N ASN A 71 10.58 -2.72 1.70
CA ASN A 71 11.85 -3.44 1.55
C ASN A 71 12.48 -3.74 2.91
N THR A 72 12.60 -5.04 3.22
CA THR A 72 13.57 -5.48 4.22
C THR A 72 14.95 -5.12 3.67
N VAL A 73 15.85 -4.70 4.56
CA VAL A 73 17.25 -4.42 4.19
C VAL A 73 17.78 -5.64 3.46
N ASP A 74 18.19 -5.44 2.22
CA ASP A 74 18.77 -6.49 1.40
C ASP A 74 20.16 -6.76 1.97
N HIS A 75 20.29 -7.81 2.77
CA HIS A 75 21.52 -8.11 3.52
C HIS A 75 22.72 -8.37 2.58
N ASP A 76 22.44 -8.80 1.35
CA ASP A 76 23.44 -9.02 0.31
C ASP A 76 24.00 -7.68 -0.23
N PHE A 77 23.22 -6.59 -0.23
CA PHE A 77 23.70 -5.24 -0.56
C PHE A 77 24.53 -4.61 0.57
N VAL A 78 24.31 -5.02 1.82
CA VAL A 78 25.03 -4.49 3.00
C VAL A 78 26.38 -5.19 3.19
N THR A 79 26.59 -6.35 2.58
CA THR A 79 27.78 -7.20 2.83
C THR A 79 28.69 -7.38 1.62
N ASP A 80 28.38 -6.79 0.46
CA ASP A 80 29.24 -6.84 -0.72
C ASP A 80 30.47 -5.92 -0.56
N PRO A 81 31.69 -6.47 -0.48
CA PRO A 81 32.92 -5.69 -0.37
C PRO A 81 33.17 -4.75 -1.57
N ALA A 82 32.56 -5.03 -2.73
CA ALA A 82 32.68 -4.16 -3.91
C ALA A 82 32.00 -2.79 -3.71
N HIS A 83 31.02 -2.69 -2.81
CA HIS A 83 30.29 -1.46 -2.52
C HIS A 83 30.90 -0.64 -1.37
N GLU A 84 31.83 -1.22 -0.60
CA GLU A 84 32.62 -0.48 0.42
C GLU A 84 33.78 0.32 -0.20
N THR A 85 34.20 -0.02 -1.43
CA THR A 85 35.44 0.51 -2.04
C THR A 85 35.23 1.62 -3.07
N HIS A 86 33.99 1.87 -3.51
CA HIS A 86 33.66 3.04 -4.32
C HIS A 86 32.87 4.07 -3.51
N SER A 87 33.64 4.98 -2.89
CA SER A 87 33.13 6.30 -2.51
C SER A 87 32.44 6.91 -3.72
N PRO A 88 31.15 7.31 -3.66
CA PRO A 88 30.41 7.81 -4.81
C PRO A 88 30.81 9.26 -5.14
N ASN A 89 32.11 9.56 -5.17
CA ASN A 89 32.72 10.79 -5.64
C ASN A 89 34.20 10.51 -5.92
N LEU A 90 34.51 9.94 -7.08
CA LEU A 90 35.72 10.17 -7.90
C LEU A 90 35.51 9.51 -9.29
#